data_AF-A0A2N6FZX5-F1
#
_entry.id   AF-A0A2N6FZX5-F1
#
_cell.length_a   1.000
_cell.length_b   1.000
_cell.length_c   1.000
_cell.angle_alpha   90.00
_cell.angle_beta   90.00
_cell.angle_gamma   90.00
#
_symmetry.space_group_name_H-M   'P 1'
#
loop_
_entity.id
_entity.type
_entity.pdbx_description
1 polymer ?
#
loop_
_entity_poly.entity_id
_entity_poly.type
_entity_poly.pdbx_seq_one_letter_code
_entity_poly.pdbx_strand_id
1 'polypeptide(L)'
;MKTFILEKGFGYKLFMLLAFSIFASVMYQGHISKQGIYSILFFASCILVSYQIASIVYVIFVKRVIEITIDENEISWEITDNGKLHKEQKIKLDQIKDVKTEVNYLTGNIYSTFSVIFTLKNDEEVILTDGLLYDFGLKKAEDVCRFLLDNNLGHEQDIKFSKLVKELNIDLSVEQKFTKKDLKSYFIGVISKNKKEFLSLRLQIEALYTDYKKVEKNANNEFLVKSDEIKESFIYLRSNAIGYIVEFHNVKRKEELKTLKEMGKREKIGF
;
A
#
# COMPACT_ATOMS: atom_id res chain seq x y z
N MET A 1 -0.44 14.47 -15.73
CA MET A 1 0.71 14.92 -14.93
C MET A 1 0.30 15.19 -13.48
N LYS A 2 1.07 14.69 -12.52
CA LYS A 2 0.92 14.96 -11.08
C LYS A 2 2.28 15.15 -10.43
N THR A 3 2.41 16.21 -9.63
CA THR A 3 3.66 16.58 -8.96
C THR A 3 3.55 16.36 -7.45
N PHE A 4 4.53 15.68 -6.87
CA PHE A 4 4.56 15.31 -5.45
C PHE A 4 5.86 15.78 -4.80
N ILE A 5 5.76 16.55 -3.71
CA ILE A 5 6.91 16.91 -2.88
C ILE A 5 7.05 15.83 -1.79
N LEU A 6 8.17 15.12 -1.77
CA LEU A 6 8.39 14.05 -0.80
C LEU A 6 8.67 14.60 0.61
N GLU A 7 8.24 13.84 1.63
CA GLU A 7 8.52 14.17 3.02
C GLU A 7 9.96 13.77 3.36
N LYS A 8 10.56 14.56 4.24
CA LYS A 8 11.92 14.33 4.69
C LYS A 8 11.86 13.27 5.78
N GLY A 9 12.58 12.16 5.61
CA GLY A 9 12.73 11.12 6.64
C GLY A 9 13.57 11.54 7.86
N PHE A 10 13.55 12.82 8.26
CA PHE A 10 14.42 13.40 9.28
C PHE A 10 14.25 12.72 10.64
N GLY A 11 13.00 12.51 11.08
CA GLY A 11 12.71 11.89 12.38
C GLY A 11 13.27 10.48 12.52
N TYR A 12 13.04 9.63 11.51
CA TYR A 12 13.59 8.27 11.47
C TYR A 12 15.12 8.27 11.46
N LYS A 13 15.76 9.17 10.70
CA LYS A 13 17.22 9.27 10.66
C LYS A 13 17.82 9.73 11.99
N LEU A 14 17.18 10.66 12.68
CA LEU A 14 17.62 11.08 14.01
C LEU A 14 17.54 9.92 15.01
N PHE A 15 16.45 9.15 14.95
CA PHE A 15 16.32 7.92 15.74
C PHE A 15 17.40 6.89 15.41
N MET A 16 17.65 6.61 14.13
CA MET A 16 18.70 5.68 13.68
C MET A 16 20.10 6.14 14.09
N LEU A 17 20.37 7.45 14.03
CA LEU A 17 21.63 8.03 14.49
C LEU A 17 21.84 7.77 15.99
N LEU A 18 20.83 8.00 16.81
CA LEU A 18 20.89 7.72 18.25
C LEU A 18 21.11 6.22 18.51
N ALA A 19 20.35 5.36 17.84
CA ALA A 19 20.47 3.91 17.98
C ALA A 19 21.87 3.41 17.60
N PHE A 20 22.41 3.86 16.45
CA PHE A 20 23.76 3.51 16.03
C PHE A 20 24.85 4.11 16.92
N SER A 21 24.62 5.29 17.51
CA SER A 21 25.56 5.88 18.47
C SER A 21 25.63 5.07 19.78
N ILE A 22 24.49 4.61 20.29
CA ILE A 22 24.43 3.69 21.44
C ILE A 22 25.13 2.38 21.09
N PHE A 23 24.81 1.80 19.93
CA PHE A 23 25.43 0.54 19.49
C PHE A 23 26.95 0.68 19.31
N ALA A 24 27.41 1.77 18.68
CA ALA A 24 28.84 2.08 18.55
C ALA A 24 29.52 2.19 19.92
N SER A 25 28.85 2.77 20.91
CA SER A 25 29.38 2.90 22.28
C SER A 25 29.57 1.53 22.95
N VAL A 26 28.62 0.61 22.78
CA VAL A 26 28.74 -0.78 23.28
C VAL A 26 29.86 -1.52 22.55
N MET A 27 29.94 -1.39 21.22
CA MET A 27 31.00 -2.01 20.43
C MET A 27 32.38 -1.44 20.79
N TYR A 28 32.48 -0.15 21.11
CA TYR A 28 33.71 0.48 21.57
C TYR A 28 34.23 -0.11 22.88
N GLN A 29 33.36 -0.41 23.85
CA GLN A 29 33.76 -1.11 25.07
C GLN A 29 34.32 -2.51 24.77
N GLY A 30 33.70 -3.24 23.83
CA GLY A 30 34.21 -4.52 23.34
C GLY A 30 35.55 -4.39 22.60
N HIS A 31 35.74 -3.31 21.84
CA HIS A 31 37.00 -3.00 21.16
C HIS A 31 38.14 -2.73 22.16
N ILE A 32 37.90 -1.91 23.19
CA ILE A 32 38.90 -1.62 24.25
C ILE A 32 39.27 -2.89 25.03
N SER A 33 38.33 -3.81 25.23
CA SER A 33 38.60 -5.11 25.87
C SER A 33 39.30 -6.12 24.94
N LYS A 34 39.81 -5.67 23.78
CA LYS A 34 40.59 -6.44 22.78
C LYS A 34 39.86 -7.65 22.19
N GLN A 35 38.53 -7.61 22.16
CA GLN A 35 37.75 -8.65 21.49
C GLN A 35 37.69 -8.32 19.98
N GLY A 36 38.29 -9.18 19.16
CA GLY A 36 38.50 -8.91 17.72
C GLY A 36 37.21 -8.60 16.95
N ILE A 37 36.13 -9.34 17.23
CA ILE A 37 34.82 -9.14 16.57
C ILE A 37 34.22 -7.76 16.87
N TYR A 38 34.37 -7.26 18.10
CA TYR A 38 33.83 -5.96 18.51
C TYR A 38 34.59 -4.80 17.88
N SER A 39 35.86 -4.99 17.53
CA SER A 39 36.65 -3.99 16.80
C SER A 39 36.09 -3.76 15.39
N ILE A 40 35.77 -4.83 14.67
CA ILE A 40 35.18 -4.77 13.32
C ILE A 40 33.79 -4.13 13.38
N LEU A 41 32.96 -4.59 14.32
CA LEU A 41 31.60 -4.07 14.52
C LEU A 41 31.62 -2.59 14.93
N PHE A 42 32.60 -2.16 15.71
CA PHE A 42 32.79 -0.75 16.06
C PHE A 42 33.02 0.12 14.82
N PHE A 43 33.98 -0.23 13.96
CA PHE A 43 34.23 0.53 12.72
C PHE A 43 33.02 0.53 11.77
N ALA A 44 32.34 -0.60 11.62
CA ALA A 44 31.10 -0.67 10.84
C ALA A 44 30.03 0.27 11.42
N SER A 45 29.91 0.34 12.75
CA SER A 45 28.97 1.24 13.42
C SER A 45 29.32 2.71 13.22
N CYS A 46 30.62 3.07 13.25
CA CYS A 46 31.07 4.42 12.94
C CYS A 46 30.70 4.83 11.50
N ILE A 47 30.88 3.94 10.52
CA ILE A 47 30.48 4.20 9.13
C ILE A 47 28.97 4.46 9.03
N LEU A 48 28.16 3.66 9.73
CA LEU A 48 26.70 3.84 9.76
C LEU A 48 26.31 5.18 10.40
N VAL A 49 26.96 5.57 11.50
CA VAL A 49 26.77 6.88 12.14
C VAL A 49 27.12 8.01 11.17
N SER A 50 28.28 7.94 10.50
CA SER A 50 28.68 8.94 9.50
C SER A 50 27.69 9.03 8.34
N TYR A 51 27.20 7.89 7.85
CA TYR A 51 26.17 7.86 6.81
C TYR A 51 24.87 8.53 7.26
N GLN A 52 24.43 8.31 8.51
CA GLN A 52 23.23 8.97 9.04
C GLN A 52 23.42 10.49 9.15
N ILE A 53 24.57 10.96 9.62
CA ILE A 53 24.89 12.40 9.69
C ILE A 53 24.84 13.02 8.28
N ALA A 54 25.53 12.43 7.30
CA ALA A 54 25.52 12.89 5.92
C ALA A 54 24.09 12.90 5.34
N SER A 55 23.33 11.84 5.61
CA SER A 55 21.93 11.70 5.19
C SER A 55 21.00 12.73 5.80
N ILE A 56 21.23 13.14 7.06
CA ILE A 56 20.48 14.20 7.75
C ILE A 56 20.80 15.55 7.12
N VAL A 57 22.09 15.87 6.95
CA VAL A 57 22.52 17.11 6.29
C VAL A 57 21.91 17.21 4.90
N TYR A 58 21.94 16.12 4.12
CA TYR A 58 21.34 16.07 2.79
C TYR A 58 19.86 16.48 2.80
N VAL A 59 19.04 15.82 3.62
CA VAL A 59 17.59 16.09 3.63
C VAL A 59 17.23 17.45 4.19
N ILE A 60 18.06 18.06 5.03
CA ILE A 60 17.84 19.44 5.49
C ILE A 60 17.85 20.39 4.28
N PHE A 61 18.83 20.28 3.40
CA PHE A 61 19.05 21.22 2.29
C PHE A 61 18.42 20.83 0.96
N VAL A 62 18.06 19.55 0.79
CA VAL A 62 17.53 19.05 -0.48
C VAL A 62 16.03 18.83 -0.39
N LYS A 63 15.30 19.53 -1.27
CA LYS A 63 13.88 19.29 -1.55
C LYS A 63 13.77 18.36 -2.74
N ARG A 64 13.20 17.17 -2.51
CA ARG A 64 12.93 16.17 -3.55
C ARG A 64 11.50 16.29 -4.06
N VAL A 65 11.35 16.31 -5.38
CA VAL A 65 10.06 16.33 -6.06
C VAL A 65 10.01 15.17 -7.03
N ILE A 66 8.88 14.45 -7.04
CA ILE A 66 8.59 13.43 -8.04
C ILE A 66 7.45 13.94 -8.91
N GLU A 67 7.66 13.92 -10.21
CA GLU A 67 6.65 14.28 -11.19
C GLU A 67 6.30 13.04 -12.01
N ILE A 68 5.03 12.65 -12.00
CA ILE A 68 4.52 11.46 -12.69
C ILE A 68 3.63 11.92 -13.84
N THR A 69 3.96 11.46 -15.04
CA THR A 69 3.22 11.76 -16.26
C THR A 69 2.73 10.45 -16.87
N ILE A 70 1.45 10.44 -17.25
CA ILE A 70 0.81 9.33 -17.93
C ILE A 70 0.11 9.96 -19.12
N ASP A 71 0.55 9.56 -20.30
CA ASP A 71 -0.02 9.96 -21.58
C ASP A 71 -0.65 8.72 -22.24
N GLU A 72 -1.14 8.84 -23.48
CA GLU A 72 -1.85 7.75 -24.16
C GLU A 72 -0.97 6.49 -24.38
N ASN A 73 0.35 6.67 -24.49
CA ASN A 73 1.26 5.60 -24.87
C ASN A 73 2.24 5.20 -23.76
N GLU A 74 2.49 6.09 -22.79
CA GLU A 74 3.65 5.96 -21.89
C GLU A 74 3.32 6.46 -20.49
N ILE A 75 3.96 5.82 -19.50
CA ILE A 75 4.10 6.35 -18.14
C ILE A 75 5.57 6.71 -17.90
N SER A 76 5.80 7.91 -17.38
CA SER A 76 7.12 8.36 -16.98
C SER A 76 7.09 9.00 -15.61
N TRP A 77 8.23 9.00 -14.94
CA TRP A 77 8.42 9.82 -13.77
C TRP A 77 9.83 10.37 -13.69
N GLU A 78 9.89 11.60 -13.19
CA GLU A 78 11.12 12.34 -12.96
C GLU A 78 11.27 12.61 -11.46
N ILE A 79 12.47 12.39 -10.96
CA ILE A 79 12.86 12.74 -9.60
C ILE A 79 13.82 13.91 -9.70
N THR A 80 13.46 15.05 -9.12
CA THR A 80 14.29 16.25 -9.07
C THR A 80 14.67 16.62 -7.65
N ASP A 81 15.92 17.02 -7.46
CA ASP A 81 16.47 17.49 -6.20
C ASP A 81 16.84 18.97 -6.35
N ASN A 82 16.14 19.85 -5.62
CA ASN A 82 16.24 21.31 -5.76
C ASN A 82 16.10 21.79 -7.23
N GLY A 83 15.24 21.12 -8.00
CA GLY A 83 14.97 21.42 -9.41
C GLY A 83 15.98 20.84 -10.40
N LYS A 84 17.01 20.09 -9.95
CA LYS A 84 17.94 19.37 -10.83
C LYS A 84 17.47 17.93 -11.02
N LEU A 85 17.45 17.45 -12.26
CA LEU A 85 17.11 16.07 -12.58
C LEU A 85 18.09 15.10 -11.92
N HIS A 86 17.56 14.20 -11.11
CA HIS A 86 18.33 13.17 -10.41
C HIS A 86 18.12 11.79 -11.04
N LYS A 87 16.87 11.47 -11.40
CA LYS A 87 16.51 10.21 -12.05
C LYS A 87 15.30 10.42 -12.94
N GLU A 88 15.29 9.78 -14.10
CA GLU A 88 14.15 9.69 -14.99
C GLU A 88 13.89 8.21 -15.28
N GLN A 89 12.62 7.83 -15.36
CA GLN A 89 12.21 6.52 -15.82
C GLN A 89 11.03 6.67 -16.78
N LYS A 90 11.01 5.82 -17.81
CA LYS A 90 9.98 5.83 -18.83
C LYS A 90 9.63 4.40 -19.21
N ILE A 91 8.33 4.11 -19.34
CA ILE A 91 7.79 2.80 -19.67
C ILE A 91 6.65 2.98 -20.68
N LYS A 92 6.64 2.18 -21.75
CA LYS A 92 5.51 2.16 -22.67
C LYS A 92 4.37 1.33 -22.10
N LEU A 93 3.14 1.84 -22.18
CA LEU A 93 1.96 1.19 -21.59
C LEU A 93 1.68 -0.17 -22.22
N ASP A 94 1.94 -0.32 -23.52
CA ASP A 94 1.78 -1.58 -24.26
C ASP A 94 2.78 -2.66 -23.83
N GLN A 95 3.86 -2.30 -23.14
CA GLN A 95 4.84 -3.23 -22.59
C GLN A 95 4.53 -3.68 -21.17
N ILE A 96 3.57 -3.03 -20.49
CA ILE A 96 3.18 -3.38 -19.12
C ILE A 96 2.30 -4.64 -19.15
N LYS A 97 2.71 -5.66 -18.41
CA LYS A 97 1.97 -6.91 -18.21
C LYS A 97 1.08 -6.83 -16.98
N ASP A 98 1.60 -6.31 -15.88
CA ASP A 98 0.87 -6.14 -14.62
C ASP A 98 1.39 -4.94 -13.82
N VAL A 99 0.53 -4.35 -12.98
CA VAL A 99 0.87 -3.24 -12.08
C VAL A 99 0.37 -3.56 -10.69
N LYS A 100 1.31 -3.71 -9.76
CA LYS A 100 1.02 -3.95 -8.35
C LYS A 100 1.34 -2.72 -7.52
N THR A 101 0.37 -2.25 -6.75
CA THR A 101 0.55 -1.16 -5.78
C THR A 101 0.53 -1.73 -4.37
N GLU A 102 1.52 -1.36 -3.56
CA GLU A 102 1.64 -1.77 -2.17
C GLU A 102 1.87 -0.55 -1.29
N VAL A 103 0.96 -0.34 -0.34
CA VAL A 103 1.12 0.62 0.75
C VAL A 103 1.24 -0.22 2.03
N ASN A 104 2.46 -0.32 2.55
CA ASN A 104 2.76 -1.05 3.76
C ASN A 104 2.59 -0.17 4.98
N TYR A 105 2.07 -0.77 6.05
CA TYR A 105 1.87 -0.13 7.34
C TYR A 105 2.64 -0.89 8.41
N LEU A 106 3.34 -0.16 9.28
CA LEU A 106 3.80 -0.66 10.57
C LEU A 106 2.59 -0.79 11.50
N THR A 107 2.60 -1.82 12.36
CA THR A 107 1.54 -2.22 13.32
C THR A 107 0.46 -1.16 13.54
N GLY A 108 -0.75 -1.39 13.01
CA GLY A 108 -1.84 -0.41 13.05
C GLY A 108 -1.95 0.42 11.77
N ASN A 109 -1.99 1.75 11.91
CA ASN A 109 -2.20 2.71 10.81
C ASN A 109 -0.94 3.56 10.50
N ILE A 110 0.24 3.18 11.00
CA ILE A 110 1.47 3.95 10.77
C ILE A 110 2.03 3.58 9.40
N TYR A 111 2.15 4.56 8.51
CA TYR A 111 2.76 4.36 7.20
C TYR A 111 4.19 3.83 7.34
N SER A 112 4.54 2.80 6.56
CA SER A 112 5.89 2.23 6.54
C SER A 112 6.57 2.50 5.21
N THR A 113 6.03 1.96 4.12
CA THR A 113 6.63 2.08 2.78
C THR A 113 5.56 2.04 1.69
N PHE A 114 5.88 2.65 0.56
CA PHE A 114 5.11 2.60 -0.67
C PHE A 114 5.94 2.07 -1.82
N SER A 115 5.34 1.20 -2.63
CA SER A 115 5.91 0.74 -3.89
C SER A 115 4.83 0.49 -4.94
N VAL A 116 5.15 0.86 -6.18
CA VAL A 116 4.45 0.48 -7.40
C VAL A 116 5.42 -0.35 -8.23
N ILE A 117 5.04 -1.58 -8.50
CA ILE A 117 5.84 -2.53 -9.27
C ILE A 117 5.16 -2.68 -10.64
N PHE A 118 5.85 -2.27 -11.68
CA PHE A 118 5.46 -2.49 -13.06
C PHE A 118 6.17 -3.73 -13.56
N THR A 119 5.42 -4.82 -13.78
CA THR A 119 5.95 -6.02 -14.42
C THR A 119 5.78 -5.86 -15.93
N LEU A 120 6.87 -5.94 -16.67
CA LEU A 120 6.87 -5.83 -18.13
C LEU A 120 6.60 -7.18 -18.80
N LYS A 121 6.29 -7.18 -20.10
CA LYS A 121 6.04 -8.40 -20.88
C LYS A 121 7.25 -9.34 -21.00
N ASN A 122 8.46 -8.83 -20.79
CA ASN A 122 9.70 -9.59 -20.69
C ASN A 122 10.02 -10.03 -19.24
N ASP A 123 9.06 -9.91 -18.32
CA ASP A 123 9.18 -10.21 -16.90
C ASP A 123 10.20 -9.36 -16.13
N GLU A 124 10.67 -8.24 -16.71
CA GLU A 124 11.43 -7.24 -15.97
C GLU A 124 10.51 -6.42 -15.04
N GLU A 125 11.03 -6.10 -13.85
CA GLU A 125 10.32 -5.26 -12.88
C GLU A 125 10.92 -3.86 -12.83
N VAL A 126 10.06 -2.86 -13.06
CA VAL A 126 10.41 -1.44 -12.84
C VAL A 126 9.64 -0.94 -11.63
N ILE A 127 10.37 -0.42 -10.64
CA ILE A 127 9.79 -0.08 -9.33
C ILE A 127 9.84 1.44 -9.10
N LEU A 128 8.67 2.02 -8.82
CA LEU A 128 8.53 3.34 -8.21
C LEU A 128 8.26 3.14 -6.72
N THR A 129 9.19 3.54 -5.86
CA THR A 129 9.09 3.30 -4.42
C THR A 129 9.59 4.48 -3.61
N ASP A 130 9.30 4.50 -2.32
CA ASP A 130 9.97 5.35 -1.35
C ASP A 130 11.49 5.20 -1.44
N GLY A 131 12.20 6.30 -1.18
CA GLY A 131 13.64 6.28 -1.09
C GLY A 131 14.12 6.03 0.34
N LEU A 132 15.40 5.69 0.50
CA LEU A 132 16.04 5.63 1.82
C LEU A 132 16.04 6.97 2.57
N LEU A 133 15.98 8.08 1.84
CA LEU A 133 16.11 9.43 2.39
C LEU A 133 14.78 10.19 2.49
N TYR A 134 13.78 9.78 1.69
CA TYR A 134 12.53 10.49 1.49
C TYR A 134 11.39 9.49 1.34
N ASP A 135 10.23 9.84 1.85
CA ASP A 135 9.01 9.06 1.70
C ASP A 135 7.90 9.89 1.03
N PHE A 136 6.97 9.21 0.37
CA PHE A 136 5.77 9.87 -0.15
C PHE A 136 4.88 10.40 0.99
N GLY A 137 4.83 9.66 2.09
CA GLY A 137 3.82 9.78 3.12
C GLY A 137 2.49 9.18 2.67
N LEU A 138 1.66 8.76 3.64
CA LEU A 138 0.43 8.01 3.39
C LEU A 138 -0.49 8.66 2.35
N LYS A 139 -0.77 9.95 2.53
CA LYS A 139 -1.72 10.67 1.68
C LYS A 139 -1.24 10.72 0.23
N LYS A 140 0.05 11.00 0.00
CA LYS A 140 0.58 11.09 -1.37
C LYS A 140 0.69 9.71 -2.00
N ALA A 141 1.04 8.67 -1.24
CA ALA A 141 1.01 7.29 -1.72
C ALA A 141 -0.41 6.88 -2.18
N GLU A 142 -1.45 7.22 -1.39
CA GLU A 142 -2.84 7.01 -1.79
C GLU A 142 -3.22 7.82 -3.04
N ASP A 143 -2.77 9.07 -3.15
CA ASP A 143 -3.02 9.91 -4.32
C ASP A 143 -2.33 9.36 -5.59
N VAL A 144 -1.11 8.82 -5.48
CA VAL A 144 -0.43 8.12 -6.59
C VAL A 144 -1.21 6.88 -7.00
N CYS A 145 -1.62 6.04 -6.04
CA CYS A 145 -2.45 4.86 -6.34
C CYS A 145 -3.74 5.23 -7.09
N ARG A 146 -4.45 6.28 -6.64
CA ARG A 146 -5.66 6.75 -7.32
C ARG A 146 -5.36 7.27 -8.71
N PHE A 147 -4.29 8.05 -8.88
CA PHE A 147 -3.88 8.56 -10.18
C PHE A 147 -3.55 7.43 -11.17
N LEU A 148 -2.91 6.35 -10.71
CA LEU A 148 -2.67 5.16 -11.54
C LEU A 148 -3.98 4.45 -11.91
N LEU A 149 -4.86 4.22 -10.94
CA LEU A 149 -6.17 3.59 -11.18
C LEU A 149 -7.06 4.41 -12.11
N ASP A 150 -6.96 5.74 -12.07
CA ASP A 150 -7.67 6.64 -12.98
C ASP A 150 -7.27 6.45 -14.44
N ASN A 151 -6.07 5.92 -14.67
CA ASN A 151 -5.51 5.62 -15.99
C ASN A 151 -5.51 4.11 -16.29
N ASN A 152 -6.31 3.31 -15.58
CA ASN A 152 -6.37 1.85 -15.70
C ASN A 152 -5.02 1.14 -15.43
N LEU A 153 -4.16 1.73 -14.60
CA LEU A 153 -2.92 1.11 -14.15
C LEU A 153 -3.10 0.60 -12.71
N GLY A 154 -3.17 -0.71 -12.57
CA GLY A 154 -3.31 -1.38 -11.28
C GLY A 154 -3.84 -2.80 -11.45
N HIS A 155 -4.07 -3.48 -10.34
CA HIS A 155 -4.65 -4.81 -10.36
C HIS A 155 -6.10 -4.76 -10.87
N GLU A 156 -6.54 -5.81 -11.58
CA GLU A 156 -7.84 -5.86 -12.25
C GLU A 156 -9.03 -5.50 -11.32
N GLN A 157 -9.06 -6.07 -10.13
CA GLN A 157 -10.09 -5.74 -9.12
C GLN A 157 -10.02 -4.30 -8.60
N ASP A 158 -8.82 -3.71 -8.51
CA ASP A 158 -8.68 -2.32 -8.07
C ASP A 158 -9.21 -1.36 -9.14
N ILE A 159 -8.96 -1.68 -10.42
CA ILE A 159 -9.50 -0.95 -11.57
C ILE A 159 -11.03 -1.09 -11.60
N LYS A 160 -11.57 -2.30 -11.41
CA LYS A 160 -13.02 -2.53 -11.30
C LYS A 160 -13.64 -1.68 -10.20
N PHE A 161 -13.03 -1.65 -9.02
CA PHE A 161 -13.51 -0.84 -7.90
C PHE A 161 -13.47 0.66 -8.20
N SER A 162 -12.38 1.15 -8.80
CA SER A 162 -12.24 2.55 -9.21
C SER A 162 -13.32 2.96 -10.22
N LYS A 163 -13.60 2.11 -11.22
CA LYS A 163 -14.67 2.33 -12.21
C LYS A 163 -16.04 2.39 -11.54
N LEU A 164 -16.36 1.44 -10.65
CA LEU A 164 -17.63 1.42 -9.92
C LEU A 164 -17.84 2.68 -9.07
N VAL A 165 -16.79 3.16 -8.39
CA VAL A 165 -16.84 4.41 -7.61
C VAL A 165 -17.18 5.60 -8.49
N LYS A 166 -16.58 5.70 -9.68
CA LYS A 166 -16.85 6.77 -10.65
C LYS A 166 -18.26 6.68 -11.23
N GLU A 167 -18.67 5.50 -11.67
CA GLU A 167 -20.00 5.25 -12.24
C GLU A 167 -21.13 5.60 -11.27
N LEU A 168 -20.94 5.30 -9.98
CA LEU A 168 -21.91 5.56 -8.93
C LEU A 168 -21.75 6.94 -8.28
N ASN A 169 -20.79 7.74 -8.73
CA ASN A 169 -20.47 9.06 -8.19
C ASN A 169 -20.29 9.06 -6.65
N ILE A 170 -19.51 8.10 -6.15
CA ILE A 170 -19.31 7.89 -4.70
C ILE A 170 -18.32 8.93 -4.15
N ASP A 171 -18.74 9.65 -3.11
CA ASP A 171 -17.89 10.58 -2.38
C ASP A 171 -16.82 9.87 -1.52
N LEU A 172 -15.56 10.00 -1.91
CA LEU A 172 -14.43 9.39 -1.20
C LEU A 172 -14.05 10.10 0.12
N SER A 173 -14.64 11.27 0.40
CA SER A 173 -14.37 12.02 1.63
C SER A 173 -15.15 11.51 2.84
N VAL A 174 -16.23 10.75 2.60
CA VAL A 174 -17.14 10.27 3.64
C VAL A 174 -17.10 8.74 3.71
N GLU A 175 -17.12 8.19 4.92
CA GLU A 175 -17.28 6.75 5.09
C GLU A 175 -18.69 6.31 4.68
N GLN A 176 -18.77 5.41 3.71
CA GLN A 176 -20.03 4.92 3.18
C GLN A 176 -19.93 3.51 2.61
N LYS A 177 -21.07 2.82 2.55
CA LYS A 177 -21.20 1.51 1.91
C LYS A 177 -22.14 1.65 0.73
N PHE A 178 -21.82 1.00 -0.37
CA PHE A 178 -22.65 0.96 -1.57
C PHE A 178 -22.67 -0.46 -2.14
N THR A 179 -23.65 -0.73 -3.00
CA THR A 179 -23.78 -2.03 -3.63
C THR A 179 -24.16 -1.89 -5.09
N LYS A 180 -23.68 -2.80 -5.93
CA LYS A 180 -24.00 -2.85 -7.36
C LYS A 180 -24.21 -4.29 -7.77
N LYS A 181 -25.27 -4.58 -8.52
CA LYS A 181 -25.47 -5.87 -9.16
C LYS A 181 -25.15 -5.74 -10.64
N ASP A 182 -24.38 -6.68 -11.16
CA ASP A 182 -24.05 -6.77 -12.58
C ASP A 182 -24.06 -8.24 -13.03
N LEU A 183 -25.05 -8.62 -13.85
CA LEU A 183 -25.23 -9.97 -14.39
C LEU A 183 -25.08 -11.06 -13.31
N LYS A 184 -23.92 -11.74 -13.31
CA LYS A 184 -23.55 -12.85 -12.43
C LYS A 184 -22.83 -12.40 -11.15
N SER A 185 -22.38 -11.15 -11.08
CA SER A 185 -21.65 -10.59 -9.96
C SER A 185 -22.51 -9.63 -9.14
N TYR A 186 -22.30 -9.66 -7.83
CA TYR A 186 -22.80 -8.66 -6.90
C TYR A 186 -21.64 -8.05 -6.14
N PHE A 187 -21.56 -6.73 -6.10
CA PHE A 187 -20.47 -5.98 -5.50
C PHE A 187 -20.96 -5.26 -4.26
N ILE A 188 -20.17 -5.34 -3.19
CA ILE A 188 -20.28 -4.47 -2.02
C ILE A 188 -19.01 -3.64 -1.96
N GLY A 189 -19.16 -2.32 -2.06
CA GLY A 189 -18.07 -1.36 -1.86
C GLY A 189 -18.19 -0.70 -0.48
N VAL A 190 -17.08 -0.56 0.22
CA VAL A 190 -16.99 0.14 1.51
C VAL A 190 -15.87 1.17 1.42
N ILE A 191 -16.24 2.45 1.46
CA ILE A 191 -15.30 3.55 1.66
C ILE A 191 -15.05 3.65 3.17
N SER A 192 -13.91 3.16 3.63
CA SER A 192 -13.48 3.34 5.02
C SER A 192 -11.96 3.37 5.12
N LYS A 193 -11.47 4.19 6.04
CA LYS A 193 -10.05 4.27 6.39
C LYS A 193 -9.67 3.26 7.48
N ASN A 194 -10.64 2.57 8.09
CA ASN A 194 -10.41 1.64 9.17
C ASN A 194 -9.86 0.31 8.64
N LYS A 195 -8.57 0.03 8.83
CA LYS A 195 -7.92 -1.20 8.37
C LYS A 195 -8.49 -2.50 8.98
N LYS A 196 -9.14 -2.41 10.15
CA LYS A 196 -9.82 -3.56 10.76
C LYS A 196 -11.05 -4.01 9.98
N GLU A 197 -11.57 -3.16 9.10
CA GLU A 197 -12.72 -3.47 8.25
C GLU A 197 -12.46 -4.66 7.33
N PHE A 198 -11.24 -4.80 6.80
CA PHE A 198 -10.87 -5.96 5.98
C PHE A 198 -11.05 -7.27 6.74
N LEU A 199 -10.48 -7.36 7.94
CA LEU A 199 -10.59 -8.55 8.77
C LEU A 199 -12.05 -8.81 9.18
N SER A 200 -12.80 -7.76 9.52
CA SER A 200 -14.23 -7.86 9.84
C SER A 200 -15.04 -8.45 8.69
N LEU A 201 -14.89 -7.89 7.48
CA LEU A 201 -15.59 -8.35 6.28
C LEU A 201 -15.21 -9.78 5.93
N ARG A 202 -13.92 -10.12 6.04
CA ARG A 202 -13.44 -11.49 5.85
C ARG A 202 -14.10 -12.48 6.81
N LEU A 203 -14.11 -12.19 8.12
CA LEU A 203 -14.70 -13.07 9.13
C LEU A 203 -16.21 -13.25 8.89
N GLN A 204 -16.91 -12.19 8.45
CA GLN A 204 -18.31 -12.30 8.06
C GLN A 204 -18.52 -13.19 6.83
N ILE A 205 -17.64 -13.11 5.82
CA ILE A 205 -17.68 -14.00 4.66
C ILE A 205 -17.50 -15.46 5.10
N GLU A 206 -16.47 -15.74 5.91
CA GLU A 206 -16.17 -17.08 6.42
C GLU A 206 -17.33 -17.64 7.27
N ALA A 207 -18.00 -16.79 8.07
CA ALA A 207 -19.12 -17.21 8.90
C ALA A 207 -20.43 -17.44 8.12
N LEU A 208 -20.75 -16.56 7.15
CA LEU A 208 -22.01 -16.63 6.40
C LEU A 208 -21.96 -17.64 5.24
N TYR A 209 -20.80 -17.76 4.58
CA TYR A 209 -20.63 -18.53 3.34
C TYR A 209 -19.79 -19.79 3.58
N THR A 210 -20.26 -20.64 4.49
CA THR A 210 -19.63 -21.91 4.90
C THR A 210 -19.28 -22.87 3.78
N ASP A 211 -19.93 -22.75 2.63
CA ASP A 211 -19.79 -23.63 1.45
C ASP A 211 -18.61 -23.20 0.55
N TYR A 212 -17.93 -22.10 0.91
CA TYR A 212 -16.77 -21.54 0.25
C TYR A 212 -15.55 -21.78 1.15
N LYS A 213 -14.90 -22.93 0.98
CA LYS A 213 -13.76 -23.37 1.82
C LYS A 213 -12.42 -23.36 1.08
N LYS A 214 -12.45 -23.36 -0.25
CA LYS A 214 -11.22 -23.39 -1.06
C LYS A 214 -10.62 -22.00 -1.16
N VAL A 215 -9.73 -21.69 -0.22
CA VAL A 215 -8.98 -20.43 -0.18
C VAL A 215 -7.88 -20.48 -1.24
N GLU A 216 -7.97 -19.62 -2.27
CA GLU A 216 -6.93 -19.49 -3.29
C GLU A 216 -5.94 -18.37 -2.96
N LYS A 217 -6.40 -17.30 -2.31
CA LYS A 217 -5.54 -16.21 -1.84
C LYS A 217 -5.94 -15.78 -0.44
N ASN A 218 -4.92 -15.58 0.40
CA ASN A 218 -5.08 -15.12 1.77
C ASN A 218 -3.90 -14.23 2.16
N ALA A 219 -4.03 -12.94 1.85
CA ALA A 219 -3.08 -11.89 2.17
C ALA A 219 -3.78 -10.77 2.96
N ASN A 220 -2.98 -9.83 3.49
CA ASN A 220 -3.48 -8.75 4.34
C ASN A 220 -4.47 -7.80 3.65
N ASN A 221 -4.46 -7.74 2.32
CA ASN A 221 -5.29 -6.86 1.50
C ASN A 221 -6.07 -7.62 0.42
N GLU A 222 -6.02 -8.95 0.39
CA GLU A 222 -6.61 -9.79 -0.64
C GLU A 222 -7.05 -11.14 -0.07
N PHE A 223 -8.33 -11.46 -0.26
CA PHE A 223 -8.93 -12.72 0.13
C PHE A 223 -9.82 -13.24 -0.98
N LEU A 224 -9.47 -14.40 -1.54
CA LEU A 224 -10.23 -15.07 -2.60
C LEU A 224 -10.57 -16.49 -2.16
N VAL A 225 -11.86 -16.79 -2.15
CA VAL A 225 -12.38 -18.10 -1.77
C VAL A 225 -13.37 -18.61 -2.81
N LYS A 226 -13.28 -19.89 -3.14
CA LYS A 226 -14.16 -20.57 -4.10
C LYS A 226 -15.04 -21.61 -3.42
N SER A 227 -16.18 -21.90 -4.05
CA SER A 227 -17.01 -23.04 -3.67
C SER A 227 -16.42 -24.34 -4.20
N ASP A 228 -16.47 -25.40 -3.39
CA ASP A 228 -16.13 -26.76 -3.84
C ASP A 228 -17.30 -27.41 -4.61
N GLU A 229 -18.52 -26.92 -4.39
CA GLU A 229 -19.75 -27.51 -4.94
C GLU A 229 -20.26 -26.75 -6.17
N ILE A 230 -20.11 -25.43 -6.19
CA ILE A 230 -20.61 -24.56 -7.27
C ILE A 230 -19.46 -24.18 -8.19
N LYS A 231 -19.47 -24.72 -9.41
CA LYS A 231 -18.48 -24.37 -10.45
C LYS A 231 -18.53 -22.88 -10.78
N GLU A 232 -17.37 -22.30 -11.03
CA GLU A 232 -17.21 -20.87 -11.38
C GLU A 232 -17.84 -19.91 -10.36
N SER A 233 -17.82 -20.28 -9.08
CA SER A 233 -18.35 -19.44 -8.00
C SER A 233 -17.27 -19.03 -7.02
N PHE A 234 -17.18 -17.73 -6.75
CA PHE A 234 -16.16 -17.17 -5.87
C PHE A 234 -16.63 -15.94 -5.12
N ILE A 235 -15.98 -15.71 -3.97
CA ILE A 235 -16.06 -14.47 -3.21
C ILE A 235 -14.66 -13.87 -3.16
N TYR A 236 -14.53 -12.63 -3.62
CA TYR A 236 -13.27 -11.93 -3.69
C TYR A 236 -13.36 -10.61 -2.93
N LEU A 237 -12.69 -10.55 -1.77
CA LEU A 237 -12.48 -9.35 -0.99
C LEU A 237 -11.10 -8.76 -1.29
N ARG A 238 -11.05 -7.46 -1.60
CA ARG A 238 -9.79 -6.72 -1.82
C ARG A 238 -9.83 -5.35 -1.16
N SER A 239 -8.67 -4.89 -0.69
CA SER A 239 -8.45 -3.55 -0.14
C SER A 239 -7.43 -2.78 -0.97
N ASN A 240 -7.70 -1.49 -1.20
CA ASN A 240 -6.78 -0.57 -1.85
C ASN A 240 -6.89 0.87 -1.28
N ALA A 241 -6.30 1.84 -1.97
CA ALA A 241 -6.28 3.27 -1.57
C ALA A 241 -7.66 3.96 -1.60
N ILE A 242 -8.68 3.33 -2.18
CA ILE A 242 -10.06 3.84 -2.22
C ILE A 242 -10.85 3.29 -1.02
N GLY A 243 -10.65 2.02 -0.67
CA GLY A 243 -11.41 1.34 0.38
C GLY A 243 -11.40 -0.18 0.21
N TYR A 244 -12.55 -0.81 0.42
CA TYR A 244 -12.74 -2.25 0.31
C TYR A 244 -13.80 -2.57 -0.74
N ILE A 245 -13.55 -3.62 -1.52
CA ILE A 245 -14.52 -4.19 -2.45
C ILE A 245 -14.67 -5.68 -2.18
N VAL A 246 -15.92 -6.14 -2.17
CA VAL A 246 -16.26 -7.56 -2.16
C VAL A 246 -17.05 -7.86 -3.43
N GLU A 247 -16.52 -8.74 -4.26
CA GLU A 247 -17.22 -9.34 -5.39
C GLU A 247 -17.76 -10.71 -4.98
N PHE A 248 -19.06 -10.91 -5.24
CA PHE A 248 -19.77 -12.17 -5.12
C PHE A 248 -20.14 -12.64 -6.52
N HIS A 249 -19.34 -13.52 -7.12
CA HIS A 249 -19.57 -14.04 -8.47
C HIS A 249 -20.25 -15.41 -8.44
N ASN A 250 -21.44 -15.53 -9.05
CA ASN A 250 -22.30 -16.72 -8.98
C ASN A 250 -22.58 -17.20 -7.54
N VAL A 251 -22.65 -16.26 -6.60
CA VAL A 251 -22.95 -16.55 -5.18
C VAL A 251 -24.38 -16.15 -4.88
N LYS A 252 -25.14 -17.07 -4.26
CA LYS A 252 -26.48 -16.73 -3.74
C LYS A 252 -26.31 -15.89 -2.47
N ARG A 253 -26.77 -14.63 -2.52
CA ARG A 253 -26.74 -13.71 -1.37
C ARG A 253 -27.50 -14.33 -0.18
N LYS A 254 -26.83 -14.49 0.95
CA LYS A 254 -27.45 -14.94 2.21
C LYS A 254 -27.89 -13.73 3.05
N GLU A 255 -26.94 -12.91 3.47
CA GLU A 255 -27.17 -11.68 4.23
C GLU A 255 -26.27 -10.53 3.72
N GLU A 256 -26.57 -9.30 4.15
CA GLU A 256 -25.73 -8.14 3.85
C GLU A 256 -24.55 -8.06 4.81
N LEU A 257 -23.34 -7.93 4.26
CA LEU A 257 -22.15 -7.64 5.05
C LEU A 257 -22.31 -6.28 5.76
N LYS A 258 -21.99 -6.27 7.04
CA LYS A 258 -22.08 -5.09 7.91
C LYS A 258 -20.69 -4.49 8.10
N THR A 259 -20.61 -3.17 7.99
CA THR A 259 -19.42 -2.41 8.40
C THR A 259 -19.22 -2.50 9.91
N LEU A 260 -18.01 -2.26 10.40
CA LEU A 260 -17.75 -2.22 11.85
C LEU A 260 -18.63 -1.20 12.59
N LYS A 261 -18.92 -0.06 11.95
CA LYS A 261 -19.82 0.97 12.48
C LYS A 261 -21.26 0.47 12.62
N GLU A 262 -21.74 -0.33 11.67
CA GLU A 262 -23.06 -0.97 11.72
C GLU A 262 -23.11 -2.06 12.79
N MET A 263 -22.03 -2.82 12.98
CA MET A 263 -21.93 -3.84 14.05
C MET A 263 -21.88 -3.21 15.46
N GLY A 264 -21.23 -2.05 15.60
CA GLY A 264 -21.13 -1.31 16.86
C GLY A 264 -22.42 -0.60 17.29
N LYS A 265 -23.33 -0.33 16.35
CA LYS A 265 -24.70 0.13 16.65
C LYS A 265 -25.58 -1.05 17.07
N ARG A 266 -25.23 -1.74 18.15
CA ARG A 266 -26.26 -2.48 18.90
C ARG A 266 -27.14 -1.43 19.58
N GLU A 267 -28.45 -1.52 19.39
CA GLU A 267 -29.40 -0.82 20.26
C GLU A 267 -28.97 -1.09 21.69
N LYS A 268 -28.84 -0.04 22.51
CA LYS A 268 -28.81 -0.22 23.96
C LYS A 268 -30.12 -0.90 24.30
N ILE A 269 -30.09 -2.21 24.46
CA ILE A 269 -31.15 -2.95 25.12
C ILE A 269 -31.13 -2.40 26.54
N GLY A 270 -32.05 -1.49 26.83
CA GLY A 270 -32.25 -0.98 28.18
C GLY A 270 -32.60 -2.16 29.07
N PHE A 271 -31.76 -2.41 30.06
CA PHE A 271 -32.16 -3.15 31.25
C PHE A 271 -32.67 -2.15 32.28
#